data_AF-A0A7S2XWN6-F1
#
_entry.id   AF-A0A7S2XWN6-F1
#
_cell.length_a   1.000
_cell.length_b   1.000
_cell.length_c   1.000
_cell.angle_alpha   90.00
_cell.angle_beta   90.00
_cell.angle_gamma   90.00
#
_symmetry.space_group_name_H-M   'P 1'
#
loop_
_entity.id
_entity.type
_entity.pdbx_description
1 polymer ?
#
loop_
_entity_poly.entity_id
_entity_poly.type
_entity_poly.pdbx_seq_one_letter_code
_entity_poly.pdbx_strand_id
1 'polypeptide(L)'
;VLKILGENIHPWVYFKSRWNTFDFLVVAGSFVGGGGAVTMLRLLRLLRVLKLVKSLPQLAVIVNAMIMGMSSIGFIGIILLLIFYLFAILGMILFQFNDPWHFGTLHMTMLTLFRCATLEDWTDVMYINMYGCDNYGFYDEIGEPCDNSVGGLGWYAAIYFVIFTVVAALVLLTLFIGVVTTSMDEATQDQEEEREMDEKLEMVADMKGLSETQVKVYRKSFLALDADGGGSIGVDELLKGFKSAGEDITEAE
;
A
#
# COMPACT_ATOMS: atom_id res chain seq x y z
N VAL A 1 5.64 -10.23 26.70
CA VAL A 1 5.52 -10.76 28.09
C VAL A 1 4.75 -9.78 28.98
N LEU A 2 5.29 -8.62 29.36
CA LEU A 2 4.58 -7.66 30.24
C LEU A 2 3.19 -7.23 29.73
N LYS A 3 3.05 -6.92 28.44
CA LYS A 3 1.75 -6.60 27.82
C LYS A 3 0.74 -7.75 27.84
N ILE A 4 1.21 -8.99 27.79
CA ILE A 4 0.36 -10.19 27.79
C ILE A 4 -0.10 -10.51 29.22
N LEU A 5 0.78 -10.28 30.21
CA LEU A 5 0.48 -10.44 31.63
C LEU A 5 -0.46 -9.34 32.14
N GLY A 6 -0.36 -8.12 31.61
CA GLY A 6 -1.25 -7.01 31.95
C GLY A 6 -2.73 -7.22 31.55
N GLU A 7 -3.00 -8.13 30.62
CA GLU A 7 -4.36 -8.52 30.18
C GLU A 7 -5.03 -9.56 31.12
N ASN A 8 -4.36 -9.93 32.22
CA ASN A 8 -4.77 -10.69 33.41
C ASN A 8 -5.68 -11.93 33.22
N ILE A 9 -6.88 -11.76 32.64
CA ILE A 9 -7.95 -12.78 32.53
C ILE A 9 -8.15 -13.26 31.09
N HIS A 10 -7.75 -12.48 30.07
CA HIS A 10 -7.93 -12.86 28.66
C HIS A 10 -6.69 -12.54 27.81
N PRO A 11 -5.65 -13.40 27.83
CA PRO A 11 -4.45 -13.21 27.01
C PRO A 11 -4.74 -13.16 25.49
N TRP A 12 -5.91 -13.63 25.05
CA TRP A 12 -6.40 -13.53 23.67
C TRP A 12 -6.68 -12.09 23.22
N VAL A 13 -7.01 -11.17 24.13
CA VAL A 13 -7.29 -9.75 23.83
C VAL A 13 -6.03 -9.04 23.33
N TYR A 14 -4.85 -9.47 23.77
CA TYR A 14 -3.56 -9.00 23.25
C TYR A 14 -3.47 -9.12 21.71
N PHE A 15 -4.02 -10.19 21.13
CA PHE A 15 -3.99 -10.44 19.69
C PHE A 15 -5.08 -9.70 18.89
N LYS A 16 -6.06 -9.07 19.54
CA LYS A 16 -7.03 -8.20 18.85
C LYS A 16 -6.38 -6.93 18.30
N SER A 17 -5.32 -6.43 18.96
CA SER A 17 -4.57 -5.28 18.44
C SER A 17 -3.58 -5.70 17.36
N ARG A 18 -3.80 -5.26 16.11
CA ARG A 18 -2.92 -5.53 14.96
C ARG A 18 -1.44 -5.22 15.26
N TRP A 19 -1.18 -4.17 16.02
CA TRP A 19 0.16 -3.75 16.44
C TRP A 19 0.79 -4.66 17.49
N ASN A 20 0.01 -5.20 18.42
CA ASN A 20 0.54 -6.14 19.41
C ASN A 20 0.83 -7.50 18.77
N THR A 21 -0.02 -7.95 17.85
CA THR A 21 0.20 -9.15 17.03
C THR A 21 1.46 -9.03 16.17
N PHE A 22 1.65 -7.87 15.53
CA PHE A 22 2.88 -7.56 14.79
C PHE A 22 4.13 -7.59 15.69
N ASP A 23 4.07 -6.96 16.86
CA ASP A 23 5.15 -6.98 17.85
C ASP A 23 5.52 -8.40 18.28
N PHE A 24 4.50 -9.23 18.52
CA PHE A 24 4.68 -10.61 18.87
C PHE A 24 5.37 -11.40 17.76
N LEU A 25 4.97 -11.20 16.50
CA LEU A 25 5.62 -11.84 15.34
C LEU A 25 7.09 -11.42 15.20
N VAL A 26 7.40 -10.13 15.37
CA VAL A 26 8.79 -9.63 15.32
C VAL A 26 9.65 -10.22 16.43
N VAL A 27 9.10 -10.33 17.65
CA VAL A 27 9.80 -10.93 18.79
C VAL A 27 9.95 -12.43 18.59
N ALA A 28 8.89 -13.16 18.23
CA ALA A 28 8.91 -14.59 18.00
C ALA A 28 9.90 -14.98 16.88
N GLY A 29 9.87 -14.25 15.75
CA GLY A 29 10.79 -14.45 14.63
C GLY A 29 12.26 -14.20 14.99
N SER A 30 12.53 -13.41 16.04
CA SER A 30 13.91 -13.19 16.53
C SER A 30 14.49 -14.35 17.35
N PHE A 31 13.64 -15.28 17.82
CA PHE A 31 14.04 -16.45 18.61
C PHE A 31 14.12 -17.75 17.79
N VAL A 32 13.67 -17.77 16.54
CA VAL A 32 13.76 -18.95 15.66
C VAL A 32 15.21 -19.07 15.14
N GLY A 33 15.91 -20.14 15.52
CA GLY A 33 17.34 -20.37 15.26
C GLY A 33 17.66 -21.58 14.36
N GLY A 34 18.77 -21.48 13.60
CA GLY A 34 19.37 -22.48 12.71
C GLY A 34 19.57 -22.03 11.23
N GLY A 35 20.82 -21.77 10.80
CA GLY A 35 21.19 -21.59 9.36
C GLY A 35 21.18 -20.17 8.78
N GLY A 36 21.58 -20.00 7.52
CA GLY A 36 21.69 -18.70 6.80
C GLY A 36 20.38 -17.91 6.69
N ALA A 37 19.23 -18.58 6.78
CA ALA A 37 17.92 -17.93 6.92
C ALA A 37 17.81 -17.09 8.21
N VAL A 38 18.54 -17.44 9.28
CA VAL A 38 18.52 -16.72 10.56
C VAL A 38 19.13 -15.34 10.43
N THR A 39 20.17 -15.16 9.62
CA THR A 39 20.74 -13.83 9.36
C THR A 39 19.73 -12.87 8.73
N MET A 40 18.88 -13.37 7.81
CA MET A 40 17.75 -12.60 7.28
C MET A 40 16.64 -12.39 8.33
N LEU A 41 16.28 -13.42 9.12
CA LEU A 41 15.30 -13.27 10.21
C LEU A 41 15.74 -12.30 11.30
N ARG A 42 17.06 -12.12 11.50
CA ARG A 42 17.60 -11.08 12.38
C ARG A 42 17.28 -9.68 11.87
N LEU A 43 17.11 -9.46 10.56
CA LEU A 43 16.68 -8.17 10.00
C LEU A 43 15.22 -7.84 10.35
N LEU A 44 14.38 -8.83 10.66
CA LEU A 44 13.01 -8.58 11.16
C LEU A 44 13.03 -7.73 12.43
N ARG A 45 14.13 -7.74 13.18
CA ARG A 45 14.30 -6.83 14.32
C ARG A 45 14.22 -5.37 13.90
N LEU A 46 14.63 -4.99 12.69
CA LEU A 46 14.56 -3.61 12.16
C LEU A 46 13.12 -3.16 11.95
N LEU A 47 12.18 -4.09 11.71
CA LEU A 47 10.75 -3.79 11.62
C LEU A 47 10.20 -3.15 12.90
N ARG A 48 10.90 -3.27 14.04
CA ARG A 48 10.57 -2.51 15.25
C ARG A 48 10.56 -1.00 15.02
N VAL A 49 11.25 -0.49 13.99
CA VAL A 49 11.24 0.93 13.62
C VAL A 49 9.86 1.37 13.13
N LEU A 50 9.04 0.45 12.61
CA LEU A 50 7.65 0.73 12.23
C LEU A 50 6.77 1.07 13.44
N LYS A 51 7.23 0.80 14.68
CA LYS A 51 6.61 1.35 15.90
C LYS A 51 6.64 2.87 15.94
N LEU A 52 7.56 3.51 15.21
CA LEU A 52 7.60 4.98 15.10
C LEU A 52 6.33 5.53 14.47
N VAL A 53 5.69 4.77 13.57
CA VAL A 53 4.36 5.11 13.02
C VAL A 53 3.34 5.24 14.14
N LYS A 54 3.38 4.37 15.16
CA LYS A 54 2.49 4.45 16.32
C LYS A 54 2.84 5.61 17.26
N SER A 55 4.13 5.89 17.46
CA SER A 55 4.55 6.96 18.39
C SER A 55 4.40 8.36 17.80
N LEU A 56 4.32 8.48 16.47
CA LEU A 56 4.18 9.73 15.75
C LEU A 56 2.81 9.80 15.07
N PRO A 57 1.80 10.46 15.66
CA PRO A 57 0.44 10.47 15.13
C PRO A 57 0.38 11.05 13.70
N GLN A 58 1.25 12.02 13.37
CA GLN A 58 1.35 12.58 12.02
C GLN A 58 1.80 11.52 10.98
N LEU A 59 2.73 10.63 11.35
CA LEU A 59 3.18 9.56 10.45
C LEU A 59 2.09 8.48 10.29
N ALA A 60 1.34 8.18 11.37
CA ALA A 60 0.21 7.27 11.29
C ALA A 60 -0.88 7.75 10.32
N VAL A 61 -1.20 9.04 10.33
CA VAL A 61 -2.19 9.63 9.41
C VAL A 61 -1.77 9.44 7.96
N ILE A 62 -0.51 9.74 7.62
CA ILE A 62 0.02 9.57 6.25
C ILE A 62 -0.03 8.09 5.82
N VAL A 63 0.44 7.18 6.68
CA VAL A 63 0.45 5.75 6.37
C VAL A 63 -0.98 5.19 6.21
N ASN A 64 -1.90 5.58 7.07
CA ASN A 64 -3.29 5.15 6.97
C ASN A 64 -3.96 5.70 5.69
N ALA A 65 -3.73 6.97 5.35
CA ALA A 65 -4.22 7.55 4.09
C ALA A 65 -3.67 6.79 2.87
N MET A 66 -2.38 6.45 2.85
CA MET A 66 -1.79 5.64 1.78
C MET A 66 -2.41 4.24 1.68
N ILE A 67 -2.68 3.58 2.81
CA ILE A 67 -3.28 2.24 2.82
C ILE A 67 -4.74 2.29 2.35
N MET A 68 -5.51 3.31 2.76
CA MET A 68 -6.88 3.50 2.31
C MET A 68 -6.94 3.71 0.80
N GLY A 69 -6.04 4.55 0.24
CA GLY A 69 -5.95 4.76 -1.21
C GLY A 69 -5.53 3.51 -2.00
N MET A 70 -4.85 2.54 -1.37
CA MET A 70 -4.40 1.30 -2.03
C MET A 70 -5.55 0.31 -2.29
N SER A 71 -6.63 0.39 -1.51
CA SER A 71 -7.80 -0.50 -1.57
C SER A 71 -8.44 -0.52 -2.97
N SER A 72 -8.61 0.66 -3.58
CA SER A 72 -9.30 0.82 -4.88
C SER A 72 -8.49 0.28 -6.07
N ILE A 73 -7.19 0.04 -5.90
CA ILE A 73 -6.25 -0.25 -6.98
C ILE A 73 -5.91 -1.74 -7.09
N GLY A 74 -6.30 -2.54 -6.08
CA GLY A 74 -5.95 -3.96 -6.00
C GLY A 74 -6.31 -4.75 -7.26
N PHE A 75 -7.47 -4.48 -7.86
CA PHE A 75 -7.90 -5.15 -9.09
C PHE A 75 -7.02 -4.81 -10.31
N ILE A 76 -6.60 -3.55 -10.45
CA ILE A 76 -5.70 -3.13 -11.53
C ILE A 76 -4.32 -3.79 -11.34
N GLY A 77 -3.83 -3.84 -10.09
CA GLY A 77 -2.60 -4.55 -9.75
C GLY A 77 -2.64 -6.05 -10.10
N ILE A 78 -3.78 -6.71 -9.91
CA ILE A 78 -3.98 -8.11 -10.31
C ILE A 78 -3.92 -8.26 -11.84
N ILE A 79 -4.53 -7.35 -12.60
CA ILE A 79 -4.46 -7.35 -14.07
C ILE A 79 -3.01 -7.17 -14.54
N LEU A 80 -2.26 -6.25 -13.93
CA LEU A 80 -0.84 -6.05 -14.23
C LEU A 80 -0.03 -7.31 -13.96
N LEU A 81 -0.25 -7.97 -12.81
CA LEU A 81 0.40 -9.24 -12.48
C LEU A 81 0.06 -10.36 -13.47
N LEU A 82 -1.18 -10.41 -13.96
CA LEU A 82 -1.59 -11.37 -14.98
C LEU A 82 -0.86 -11.14 -16.31
N ILE A 83 -0.74 -9.88 -16.73
CA ILE A 83 0.02 -9.52 -17.94
C ILE A 83 1.49 -9.93 -17.77
N PHE A 84 2.09 -9.63 -16.61
CA PHE A 84 3.47 -10.04 -16.32
C PHE A 84 3.63 -11.54 -16.37
N TYR A 85 2.68 -12.29 -15.81
CA TYR A 85 2.70 -13.75 -15.82
C TYR A 85 2.65 -14.32 -17.25
N LEU A 86 1.77 -13.78 -18.11
CA LEU A 86 1.67 -14.21 -19.51
C LEU A 86 2.97 -13.92 -20.29
N PHE A 87 3.51 -12.72 -20.14
CA PHE A 87 4.80 -12.37 -20.75
C PHE A 87 5.94 -13.19 -20.17
N ALA A 88 5.93 -13.50 -18.87
CA ALA A 88 6.99 -14.29 -18.26
C ALA A 88 7.05 -15.71 -18.84
N ILE A 89 5.91 -16.37 -19.01
CA ILE A 89 5.86 -17.69 -19.65
C ILE A 89 6.35 -17.60 -21.10
N LEU A 90 5.94 -16.59 -21.86
CA LEU A 90 6.41 -16.38 -23.23
C LEU A 90 7.92 -16.12 -23.28
N GLY A 91 8.44 -15.28 -22.39
CA GLY A 91 9.86 -14.97 -22.27
C GLY A 91 10.68 -16.19 -21.90
N MET A 92 10.23 -17.03 -20.97
CA MET A 92 10.88 -18.30 -20.66
C MET A 92 10.95 -19.21 -21.90
N ILE A 93 9.86 -19.34 -22.64
CA ILE A 93 9.84 -20.19 -23.85
C ILE A 93 10.84 -19.69 -24.89
N LEU A 94 10.95 -18.36 -25.08
CA LEU A 94 11.78 -17.75 -26.12
C LEU A 94 13.25 -17.61 -25.72
N PHE A 95 13.54 -17.29 -24.46
CA PHE A 95 14.84 -16.77 -24.04
C PHE A 95 15.56 -17.65 -23.01
N GLN A 96 14.92 -18.64 -22.38
CA GLN A 96 15.54 -19.43 -21.30
C GLN A 96 16.91 -20.03 -21.64
N PHE A 97 17.12 -20.46 -22.90
CA PHE A 97 18.37 -21.09 -23.33
C PHE A 97 19.47 -20.07 -23.61
N ASN A 98 19.10 -18.88 -24.11
CA ASN A 98 20.05 -17.81 -24.37
C ASN A 98 20.39 -17.02 -23.10
N ASP A 99 19.44 -16.87 -22.18
CA ASP A 99 19.56 -16.01 -21.02
C ASP A 99 18.96 -16.67 -19.76
N PRO A 100 19.59 -17.75 -19.24
CA PRO A 100 19.06 -18.50 -18.10
C PRO A 100 18.96 -17.68 -16.80
N TRP A 101 19.79 -16.65 -16.65
CA TRP A 101 19.78 -15.79 -15.46
C TRP A 101 18.46 -15.03 -15.32
N HIS A 102 17.99 -14.42 -16.41
CA HIS A 102 16.74 -13.67 -16.43
C HIS A 102 15.52 -14.59 -16.70
N PHE A 103 15.69 -15.60 -17.56
CA PHE A 103 14.58 -16.39 -18.10
C PHE A 103 14.57 -17.88 -17.69
N GLY A 104 15.46 -18.31 -16.79
CA GLY A 104 15.57 -19.72 -16.41
C GLY A 104 14.49 -20.21 -15.45
N THR A 105 13.89 -19.32 -14.66
CA THR A 105 12.78 -19.68 -13.76
C THR A 105 11.72 -18.59 -13.75
N LEU A 106 10.46 -18.99 -13.54
CA LEU A 106 9.33 -18.07 -13.58
C LEU A 106 9.49 -16.87 -12.64
N HIS A 107 9.98 -17.08 -11.42
CA HIS A 107 10.14 -16.00 -10.46
C HIS A 107 11.23 -14.99 -10.90
N MET A 108 12.36 -15.47 -11.43
CA MET A 108 13.41 -14.60 -11.98
C MET A 108 12.91 -13.84 -13.21
N THR A 109 12.10 -14.49 -14.06
CA THR A 109 11.50 -13.82 -15.22
C THR A 109 10.51 -12.76 -14.80
N MET A 110 9.66 -13.04 -13.83
CA MET A 110 8.72 -12.06 -13.28
C MET A 110 9.45 -10.85 -12.67
N LEU A 111 10.56 -11.08 -11.95
CA LEU A 111 11.40 -9.99 -11.41
C LEU A 111 12.10 -9.19 -12.51
N THR A 112 12.61 -9.87 -13.54
CA THR A 112 13.22 -9.23 -14.71
C THR A 112 12.21 -8.35 -15.44
N LEU A 113 11.01 -8.87 -15.68
CA LEU A 113 9.94 -8.10 -16.33
C LEU A 113 9.44 -6.95 -15.45
N PHE A 114 9.42 -7.12 -14.13
CA PHE A 114 9.15 -6.01 -13.21
C PHE A 114 10.20 -4.90 -13.34
N ARG A 115 11.50 -5.24 -13.36
CA ARG A 115 12.60 -4.29 -13.61
C ARG A 115 12.45 -3.61 -14.98
N CYS A 116 12.09 -4.37 -16.01
CA CYS A 116 11.86 -3.82 -17.34
C CYS A 116 10.65 -2.87 -17.37
N ALA A 117 9.59 -3.17 -16.62
CA ALA A 117 8.40 -2.33 -16.52
C ALA A 117 8.65 -1.01 -15.77
N THR A 118 9.64 -0.97 -14.87
CA THR A 118 10.14 0.27 -14.27
C THR A 118 11.11 1.03 -15.19
N LEU A 119 11.24 0.60 -16.45
CA LEU A 119 12.13 1.14 -17.47
C LEU A 119 13.61 1.05 -17.10
N GLU A 120 13.96 0.13 -16.20
CA GLU A 120 15.33 -0.12 -15.76
C GLU A 120 15.90 -1.33 -16.52
N ASP A 121 17.09 -1.19 -17.11
CA ASP A 121 17.86 -2.22 -17.82
C ASP A 121 17.10 -3.02 -18.90
N TRP A 122 15.91 -2.57 -19.31
CA TRP A 122 15.08 -3.28 -20.27
C TRP A 122 15.74 -3.37 -21.65
N THR A 123 16.55 -2.36 -22.01
CA THR A 123 17.35 -2.38 -23.23
C THR A 123 18.48 -3.39 -23.15
N ASP A 124 19.11 -3.54 -21.99
CA ASP A 124 20.24 -4.45 -21.82
C ASP A 124 19.77 -5.90 -21.88
N VAL A 125 18.69 -6.23 -21.17
CA VAL A 125 18.04 -7.55 -21.27
C VAL A 125 17.56 -7.82 -22.71
N MET A 126 17.02 -6.80 -23.39
CA MET A 126 16.66 -6.90 -24.80
C MET A 126 17.87 -7.20 -25.69
N TYR A 127 18.98 -6.48 -25.51
CA TYR A 127 20.17 -6.63 -26.33
C TYR A 127 20.89 -7.96 -26.08
N ILE A 128 20.92 -8.46 -24.84
CA ILE A 128 21.38 -9.82 -24.51
C ILE A 128 20.60 -10.85 -25.32
N ASN A 129 19.28 -10.68 -25.41
CA ASN A 129 18.40 -11.61 -26.14
C ASN A 129 18.35 -11.36 -27.65
N MET A 130 18.77 -10.19 -28.11
CA MET A 130 18.84 -9.82 -29.52
C MET A 130 20.15 -10.28 -30.17
N TYR A 131 21.29 -10.05 -29.52
CA TYR A 131 22.62 -10.39 -30.03
C TYR A 131 23.14 -11.73 -29.52
N GLY A 132 22.52 -12.25 -28.47
CA GLY A 132 22.96 -13.44 -27.77
C GLY A 132 23.87 -13.08 -26.60
N CYS A 133 23.81 -13.87 -25.53
CA CYS A 133 24.57 -13.59 -24.32
C CYS A 133 26.09 -13.70 -24.54
N ASP A 134 26.56 -14.46 -25.54
CA ASP A 134 27.98 -14.53 -25.92
C ASP A 134 28.52 -13.22 -26.55
N ASN A 135 27.64 -12.39 -27.12
CA ASN A 135 28.03 -11.18 -27.87
C ASN A 135 27.74 -9.88 -27.11
N TYR A 136 26.79 -9.89 -26.17
CA TYR A 136 26.34 -8.70 -25.43
C TYR A 136 26.17 -8.96 -23.92
N GLY A 137 26.61 -10.12 -23.41
CA GLY A 137 26.42 -10.51 -22.01
C GLY A 137 27.32 -9.78 -21.02
N PHE A 138 26.76 -9.50 -19.84
CA PHE A 138 27.44 -8.95 -18.65
C PHE A 138 28.07 -10.07 -17.77
N TYR A 139 28.15 -11.30 -18.29
CA TYR A 139 28.39 -12.50 -17.48
C TYR A 139 29.86 -12.76 -17.09
N ASP A 140 30.80 -11.99 -17.64
CA ASP A 140 32.23 -12.11 -17.33
C ASP A 140 32.57 -11.77 -15.85
N GLU A 141 31.69 -11.09 -15.12
CA GLU A 141 31.93 -10.67 -13.72
C GLU A 141 31.24 -11.56 -12.66
N ILE A 142 30.21 -12.34 -13.01
CA ILE A 142 29.36 -13.09 -12.05
C ILE A 142 29.50 -14.62 -12.23
N GLY A 143 30.10 -15.08 -13.33
CA GLY A 143 30.60 -16.46 -13.45
C GLY A 143 29.56 -17.55 -13.72
N GLU A 144 28.33 -17.20 -14.11
CA GLU A 144 27.39 -18.19 -14.66
C GLU A 144 27.54 -18.23 -16.19
N PRO A 145 28.03 -19.35 -16.75
CA PRO A 145 28.25 -19.45 -18.19
C PRO A 145 26.92 -19.48 -18.93
N CYS A 146 26.90 -18.80 -20.07
CA CYS A 146 25.96 -19.05 -21.14
C CYS A 146 26.02 -20.53 -21.54
N ASP A 147 25.09 -21.35 -21.04
CA ASP A 147 25.01 -22.76 -21.41
C ASP A 147 24.36 -22.91 -22.80
N ASN A 148 25.19 -22.79 -23.84
CA ASN A 148 24.83 -22.95 -25.26
C ASN A 148 23.92 -21.83 -25.80
N SER A 149 24.49 -20.64 -26.05
CA SER A 149 23.74 -19.60 -26.76
C SER A 149 23.31 -20.14 -28.14
N VAL A 150 22.01 -20.18 -28.39
CA VAL A 150 21.45 -20.62 -29.68
C VAL A 150 21.52 -19.49 -30.74
N GLY A 151 22.34 -18.47 -30.49
CA GLY A 151 22.29 -17.18 -31.17
C GLY A 151 21.12 -16.33 -30.67
N GLY A 152 21.33 -15.00 -30.61
CA GLY A 152 20.26 -14.07 -30.28
C GLY A 152 19.12 -14.12 -31.32
N LEU A 153 17.90 -13.86 -30.86
CA LEU A 153 16.69 -13.89 -31.70
C LEU A 153 16.57 -12.63 -32.60
N GLY A 154 17.57 -11.76 -32.62
CA GLY A 154 17.60 -10.56 -33.45
C GLY A 154 16.40 -9.65 -33.16
N TRP A 155 15.80 -9.13 -34.23
CA TRP A 155 14.68 -8.19 -34.14
C TRP A 155 13.42 -8.78 -33.49
N TYR A 156 13.25 -10.11 -33.44
CA TYR A 156 12.13 -10.73 -32.74
C TYR A 156 12.21 -10.48 -31.22
N ALA A 157 13.41 -10.50 -30.63
CA ALA A 157 13.61 -10.13 -29.24
C ALA A 157 13.21 -8.66 -29.01
N ALA A 158 13.64 -7.76 -29.88
CA ALA A 158 13.28 -6.34 -29.80
C ALA A 158 11.76 -6.13 -29.82
N ILE A 159 11.03 -6.85 -30.67
CA ILE A 159 9.56 -6.76 -30.69
C ILE A 159 8.94 -7.19 -29.36
N TYR A 160 9.39 -8.32 -28.80
CA TYR A 160 8.89 -8.79 -27.51
C TYR A 160 9.08 -7.73 -26.41
N PHE A 161 10.29 -7.18 -26.26
CA PHE A 161 10.59 -6.21 -25.21
C PHE A 161 9.92 -4.87 -25.45
N VAL A 162 9.88 -4.36 -26.69
CA VAL A 162 9.19 -3.10 -27.00
C VAL A 162 7.69 -3.21 -26.73
N ILE A 163 7.05 -4.29 -27.16
CA ILE A 163 5.62 -4.51 -26.89
C ILE A 163 5.39 -4.63 -25.38
N PHE A 164 6.19 -5.43 -24.68
CA PHE A 164 6.08 -5.58 -23.23
C PHE A 164 6.21 -4.22 -22.52
N THR A 165 7.27 -3.47 -22.82
CA THR A 165 7.58 -2.18 -22.18
C THR A 165 6.48 -1.17 -22.45
N VAL A 166 5.95 -1.08 -23.68
CA VAL A 166 4.84 -0.18 -24.02
C VAL A 166 3.57 -0.58 -23.28
N VAL A 167 3.22 -1.88 -23.28
CA VAL A 167 2.02 -2.37 -22.59
C VAL A 167 2.14 -2.15 -21.08
N ALA A 168 3.28 -2.49 -20.47
CA ALA A 168 3.53 -2.29 -19.05
C ALA A 168 3.45 -0.80 -18.67
N ALA A 169 4.06 0.08 -19.46
CA ALA A 169 4.00 1.53 -19.24
C ALA A 169 2.58 2.08 -19.35
N LEU A 170 1.79 1.62 -20.34
CA LEU A 170 0.39 2.02 -20.48
C LEU A 170 -0.44 1.56 -19.30
N VAL A 171 -0.27 0.32 -18.82
CA VAL A 171 -1.01 -0.20 -17.65
C VAL A 171 -0.60 0.50 -16.36
N LEU A 172 0.69 0.82 -16.17
CA LEU A 172 1.14 1.62 -15.03
C LEU A 172 0.56 3.03 -15.07
N LEU A 173 0.46 3.63 -16.26
CA LEU A 173 -0.16 4.94 -16.45
C LEU A 173 -1.67 4.91 -16.19
N THR A 174 -2.39 3.86 -16.63
CA THR A 174 -3.81 3.72 -16.30
C THR A 174 -4.04 3.47 -14.82
N LEU A 175 -3.12 2.77 -14.14
CA LEU A 175 -3.13 2.63 -12.68
C LEU A 175 -2.98 3.99 -12.02
N PHE A 176 -1.99 4.79 -12.40
CA PHE A 176 -1.76 6.13 -11.84
C PHE A 176 -2.98 7.04 -12.04
N ILE A 177 -3.54 7.08 -13.25
CA ILE A 177 -4.77 7.84 -13.53
C ILE A 177 -5.91 7.34 -12.65
N GLY A 178 -6.09 6.02 -12.51
CA GLY A 178 -7.11 5.45 -11.64
C GLY A 178 -6.99 5.93 -10.19
N VAL A 179 -5.78 5.92 -9.61
CA VAL A 179 -5.55 6.40 -8.24
C VAL A 179 -5.92 7.88 -8.10
N VAL A 180 -5.39 8.69 -9.01
CA VAL A 180 -5.56 10.15 -8.95
C VAL A 180 -7.04 10.49 -9.12
N THR A 181 -7.72 9.91 -10.11
CA THR A 181 -9.15 10.14 -10.33
C THR A 181 -9.98 9.73 -9.12
N THR A 182 -9.78 8.54 -8.55
CA THR A 182 -10.54 8.14 -7.34
C THR A 182 -10.28 9.10 -6.17
N SER A 183 -9.03 9.52 -5.93
CA SER A 183 -8.73 10.47 -4.87
C SER A 183 -9.31 11.86 -5.12
N MET A 184 -9.39 12.29 -6.38
CA MET A 184 -9.99 13.56 -6.77
C MET A 184 -11.52 13.51 -6.67
N ASP A 185 -12.13 12.37 -7.04
CA ASP A 185 -13.56 12.15 -6.91
C ASP A 185 -13.97 12.14 -5.43
N GLU A 186 -13.24 11.41 -4.57
CA GLU A 186 -13.44 11.41 -3.11
C GLU A 186 -13.28 12.82 -2.53
N ALA A 187 -12.20 13.54 -2.85
CA ALA A 187 -12.00 14.90 -2.35
C ALA A 187 -13.05 15.90 -2.86
N THR A 188 -13.55 15.71 -4.09
CA THR A 188 -14.61 16.56 -4.65
C THR A 188 -15.95 16.27 -3.95
N GLN A 189 -16.24 14.99 -3.67
CA GLN A 189 -17.44 14.60 -2.94
C GLN A 189 -17.43 15.16 -1.51
N ASP A 190 -16.31 15.04 -0.78
CA ASP A 190 -16.17 15.60 0.56
C ASP A 190 -16.41 17.13 0.58
N GLN A 191 -15.92 17.85 -0.44
CA GLN A 191 -16.15 19.29 -0.56
C GLN A 191 -17.61 19.64 -0.87
N GLU A 192 -18.29 18.84 -1.71
CA GLU A 192 -19.70 19.06 -2.01
C GLU A 192 -20.60 18.78 -0.80
N GLU A 193 -20.30 17.72 -0.04
CA GLU A 193 -21.02 17.41 1.21
C GLU A 193 -20.85 18.50 2.26
N GLU A 194 -19.63 19.05 2.42
CA GLU A 194 -19.37 20.18 3.32
C GLU A 194 -20.15 21.43 2.87
N ARG A 195 -20.19 21.70 1.56
CA ARG A 195 -20.94 22.82 1.00
C ARG A 195 -22.45 22.66 1.20
N GLU A 196 -23.02 21.49 0.91
CA GLU A 196 -24.43 21.23 1.14
C GLU A 196 -24.82 21.39 2.61
N MET A 197 -23.95 20.95 3.52
CA MET A 197 -24.15 21.12 4.96
C MET A 197 -24.16 22.61 5.33
N ASP A 198 -23.25 23.41 4.77
CA ASP A 198 -23.21 24.85 5.01
C ASP A 198 -24.46 25.56 4.47
N GLU A 199 -24.94 25.20 3.27
CA GLU A 199 -26.19 25.73 2.73
C GLU A 199 -27.40 25.35 3.61
N LYS A 200 -27.45 24.12 4.14
CA LYS A 200 -28.49 23.68 5.10
C LYS A 200 -28.40 24.45 6.42
N LEU A 201 -27.19 24.72 6.91
CA LEU A 201 -26.96 25.49 8.14
C LEU A 201 -27.43 26.94 7.99
N GLU A 202 -27.16 27.59 6.85
CA GLU A 202 -27.64 28.94 6.56
C GLU A 202 -29.17 29.01 6.54
N MET A 203 -29.85 28.07 5.86
CA MET A 203 -31.31 28.01 5.83
C MET A 203 -31.93 27.85 7.23
N VAL A 204 -31.34 27.00 8.07
CA VAL A 204 -31.82 26.78 9.45
C VAL A 204 -31.54 28.00 10.32
N ALA A 205 -30.40 28.66 10.13
CA ALA A 205 -30.06 29.89 10.84
C ALA A 205 -31.09 30.99 10.55
N ASP A 206 -31.43 31.21 9.28
CA ASP A 206 -32.44 32.18 8.87
C ASP A 206 -33.84 31.84 9.41
N MET A 207 -34.27 30.58 9.29
CA MET A 207 -35.56 30.13 9.81
C MET A 207 -35.70 30.32 11.32
N LYS A 208 -34.61 30.12 12.08
CA LYS A 208 -34.60 30.27 13.54
C LYS A 208 -34.18 31.67 14.00
N GLY A 209 -33.90 32.60 13.07
CA GLY A 209 -33.41 33.94 13.39
C GLY A 209 -32.10 33.94 14.18
N LEU A 210 -31.21 32.98 13.92
CA LEU A 210 -29.92 32.85 14.59
C LEU A 210 -28.91 33.85 14.00
N SER A 211 -28.20 34.56 14.87
CA SER A 211 -27.07 35.38 14.44
C SER A 211 -25.87 34.53 14.01
N GLU A 212 -25.01 35.04 13.12
CA GLU A 212 -23.76 34.36 12.73
C GLU A 212 -22.90 33.93 13.93
N THR A 213 -22.89 34.74 14.99
CA THR A 213 -22.16 34.44 16.23
C THR A 213 -22.73 33.19 16.92
N GLN A 214 -24.05 33.04 16.96
CA GLN A 214 -24.69 31.84 17.53
C GLN A 214 -24.41 30.60 16.70
N VAL A 215 -24.44 30.71 15.37
CA VAL A 215 -24.10 29.59 14.47
C VAL A 215 -22.65 29.14 14.68
N LYS A 216 -21.70 30.08 14.77
CA LYS A 216 -20.28 29.75 15.07
C LYS A 216 -20.10 29.07 16.43
N VAL A 217 -20.85 29.51 17.45
CA VAL A 217 -20.83 28.87 18.78
C VAL A 217 -21.38 27.44 18.69
N TYR A 218 -22.52 27.23 18.04
CA TYR A 218 -23.10 25.89 17.87
C TYR A 218 -22.19 24.96 17.07
N ARG A 219 -21.57 25.43 15.98
CA ARG A 219 -20.60 24.64 15.21
C ARG A 219 -19.40 24.24 16.06
N LYS A 220 -18.85 25.16 16.86
CA LYS A 220 -17.76 24.84 17.80
C LYS A 220 -18.17 23.84 18.88
N SER A 221 -19.35 24.00 19.47
CA SER A 221 -19.86 23.09 20.48
C SER A 221 -20.12 21.70 19.91
N PHE A 222 -20.66 21.61 18.69
CA PHE A 222 -20.87 20.37 17.96
C PHE A 222 -19.54 19.65 17.71
N LEU A 223 -18.54 20.34 17.13
CA LEU A 223 -17.21 19.78 16.86
C LEU A 223 -16.45 19.38 18.13
N ALA A 224 -16.76 19.99 19.28
CA ALA A 224 -16.19 19.60 20.56
C ALA A 224 -16.83 18.33 21.15
N LEU A 225 -18.05 18.00 20.71
CA LEU A 225 -18.81 16.82 21.15
C LEU A 225 -18.63 15.64 20.19
N ASP A 226 -18.57 15.89 18.88
CA ASP A 226 -18.32 14.91 17.82
C ASP A 226 -16.85 14.46 17.86
N ALA A 227 -16.59 13.40 18.62
CA ALA A 227 -15.24 12.93 18.92
C ALA A 227 -14.72 11.96 17.87
N ASP A 228 -15.62 11.30 17.13
CA ASP A 228 -15.27 10.39 16.03
C ASP A 228 -15.28 11.05 14.64
N GLY A 229 -15.82 12.27 14.53
CA GLY A 229 -15.91 13.01 13.27
C GLY A 229 -16.97 12.46 12.33
N GLY A 230 -17.94 11.71 12.85
CA GLY A 230 -19.00 11.07 12.09
C GLY A 230 -20.10 12.02 11.63
N GLY A 231 -20.05 13.30 12.03
CA GLY A 231 -21.05 14.30 11.65
C GLY A 231 -22.41 14.11 12.33
N SER A 232 -22.47 13.28 13.37
CA SER A 232 -23.65 13.05 14.21
C SER A 232 -23.22 12.85 15.66
N ILE A 233 -24.02 13.29 16.62
CA ILE A 233 -23.70 13.09 18.04
C ILE A 233 -24.40 11.83 18.53
N GLY A 234 -23.62 10.78 18.80
CA GLY A 234 -24.11 9.56 19.46
C GLY A 234 -24.42 9.80 20.94
N VAL A 235 -25.24 8.90 21.53
CA VAL A 235 -25.57 8.96 22.97
C VAL A 235 -24.30 8.90 23.84
N ASP A 236 -23.33 8.07 23.45
CA ASP A 236 -22.05 7.93 24.14
C ASP A 236 -21.20 9.21 24.13
N GLU A 237 -21.24 9.95 23.03
CA GLU A 237 -20.51 11.21 22.85
C GLU A 237 -21.16 12.33 23.65
N LEU A 238 -22.50 12.37 23.63
CA LEU A 238 -23.30 13.28 24.43
C LEU A 238 -23.01 13.09 25.94
N LEU A 239 -23.02 11.84 26.42
CA LEU A 239 -22.72 11.49 27.81
C LEU A 239 -21.29 11.88 28.21
N LYS A 240 -20.30 11.66 27.35
CA LYS A 240 -18.92 12.12 27.58
C LYS A 240 -18.83 13.65 27.66
N GLY A 241 -19.59 14.34 26.81
CA GLY A 241 -19.71 15.80 26.81
C GLY A 241 -20.23 16.34 28.14
N PHE A 242 -21.37 15.83 28.60
CA PHE A 242 -21.97 16.22 29.89
C PHE A 242 -21.03 15.94 31.07
N LYS A 243 -20.39 14.78 31.07
CA LYS A 243 -19.43 14.41 32.13
C LYS A 243 -18.22 15.34 32.16
N SER A 244 -17.77 15.83 31.00
CA SER A 244 -16.67 16.80 30.87
C SER A 244 -17.08 18.20 31.30
N ALA A 245 -18.37 18.53 31.18
CA ALA A 245 -18.96 19.78 31.68
C ALA A 245 -19.27 19.74 33.19
N GLY A 246 -19.09 18.59 33.85
CA GLY A 246 -19.35 18.41 35.29
C GLY A 246 -20.79 18.02 35.63
N GLU A 247 -21.60 17.62 34.64
CA GLU A 247 -22.92 17.05 34.85
C GLU A 247 -22.87 15.52 34.70
N ASP A 248 -23.35 14.79 35.71
CA ASP A 248 -23.37 13.32 35.72
C ASP A 248 -24.78 12.86 35.33
N ILE A 249 -24.99 12.64 34.04
CA ILE A 249 -26.27 12.20 33.45
C ILE A 249 -26.15 10.72 33.11
N THR A 250 -27.20 9.94 33.35
CA THR A 250 -27.22 8.49 33.06
C THR A 250 -27.98 8.19 31.77
N GLU A 251 -27.67 7.08 31.08
CA GLU A 251 -28.34 6.65 29.81
C GLU A 251 -29.88 6.55 29.88
N ALA A 252 -30.47 6.61 31.07
CA ALA A 252 -31.91 6.51 31.30
C ALA A 252 -32.65 7.86 31.35
N GLU A 253 -31.92 8.99 31.33
CA GLU A 253 -32.42 10.37 31.38
C GLU A 253 -32.24 11.09 30.04
#